data_AF-A0A3D3JGG9-F1
#
_entry.id   AF-A0A3D3JGG9-F1
#
_cell.length_a   1.000
_cell.length_b   1.000
_cell.length_c   1.000
_cell.angle_alpha   90.00
_cell.angle_beta   90.00
_cell.angle_gamma   90.00
#
_symmetry.space_group_name_H-M   'P 1'
#
loop_
_entity.id
_entity.type
_entity.pdbx_description
1 polymer ?
#
loop_
_entity_poly.entity_id
_entity_poly.type
_entity_poly.pdbx_seq_one_letter_code
_entity_poly.pdbx_strand_id
1 'polypeptide(L)'
;LETIFRRLEWLIEGGPKEQAARHAGPWTLDRTWRFVVKNLLFWVVSFGIANVFLAYLISSDTLLGYVNDGPFAHLDVFIPLVLFTSVFFLVFARFREQACVIVCPYGRFMSALVDENTIAVTYDFTRGEQRSKWTKADTDAKRTAAGGTFTRASGHGDCVDCYQCVTVCPTGIDIRNGIQLECVNCTACIDACDTVM
;
A
#
# COMPACT_ATOMS: atom_id res chain seq x y z
N LEU A 1 2.52 3.28 3.52
CA LEU A 1 3.46 2.72 2.51
C LEU A 1 3.06 3.15 1.10
N GLU A 2 1.81 2.97 0.71
CA GLU A 2 1.34 3.24 -0.66
C GLU A 2 1.20 4.73 -1.00
N THR A 3 0.70 5.56 -0.08
CA THR A 3 0.36 6.96 -0.40
C THR A 3 1.57 7.88 -0.56
N ILE A 4 2.62 7.68 0.25
CA ILE A 4 3.82 8.54 0.29
C ILE A 4 4.99 7.85 -0.39
N PHE A 5 5.50 6.75 0.18
CA PHE A 5 6.71 6.08 -0.31
C PHE A 5 6.54 5.50 -1.72
N ARG A 6 5.44 4.80 -2.01
CA ARG A 6 5.23 4.21 -3.35
C ARG A 6 4.98 5.28 -4.42
N ARG A 7 4.31 6.38 -4.07
CA ARG A 7 4.09 7.50 -4.99
C ARG A 7 5.39 8.26 -5.31
N LEU A 8 6.24 8.46 -4.31
CA LEU A 8 7.59 9.00 -4.52
C LEU A 8 8.45 8.04 -5.36
N GLU A 9 8.37 6.74 -5.12
CA GLU A 9 9.08 5.73 -5.90
C GLU A 9 8.64 5.72 -7.36
N TRP A 10 7.34 5.79 -7.65
CA TRP A 10 6.85 5.89 -9.04
C TRP A 10 7.22 7.20 -9.72
N LEU A 11 7.31 8.30 -8.98
CA LEU A 11 7.72 9.59 -9.55
C LEU A 11 9.20 9.58 -9.97
N ILE A 12 10.07 8.89 -9.22
CA ILE A 12 11.52 8.86 -9.46
C ILE A 12 11.92 7.68 -10.35
N GLU A 13 11.40 6.49 -10.07
CA GLU A 13 11.78 5.25 -10.72
C GLU A 13 10.68 4.71 -11.65
N GLY A 14 9.59 5.44 -11.90
CA GLY A 14 8.55 5.01 -12.83
C GLY A 14 7.80 3.75 -12.39
N GLY A 15 7.04 3.16 -13.31
CA GLY A 15 6.21 1.99 -13.03
C GLY A 15 7.01 0.69 -12.84
N PRO A 16 6.37 -0.39 -12.37
CA PRO A 16 7.04 -1.67 -12.05
C PRO A 16 7.83 -2.28 -13.22
N LYS A 17 7.32 -2.15 -14.45
CA LYS A 17 8.00 -2.66 -15.66
C LYS A 17 9.31 -1.93 -15.94
N GLU A 18 9.31 -0.61 -15.77
CA GLU A 18 10.51 0.21 -15.98
C GLU A 18 11.55 -0.03 -14.89
N GLN A 19 11.09 -0.19 -13.64
CA GLN A 19 11.96 -0.58 -12.53
C GLN A 19 12.61 -1.94 -12.79
N ALA A 20 11.83 -2.95 -13.18
CA ALA A 20 12.34 -4.27 -13.50
C ALA A 20 13.38 -4.24 -14.62
N ALA A 21 13.10 -3.49 -15.70
CA ALA A 21 14.05 -3.31 -16.80
C ALA A 21 15.35 -2.64 -16.35
N ARG A 22 15.28 -1.61 -15.51
CA ARG A 22 16.47 -0.91 -14.98
C ARG A 22 17.26 -1.75 -13.97
N HIS A 23 16.59 -2.58 -13.18
CA HIS A 23 17.26 -3.48 -12.23
C HIS A 23 17.98 -4.64 -12.91
N ALA A 24 17.49 -5.10 -14.07
CA ALA A 24 18.14 -6.13 -14.88
C ALA A 24 19.42 -5.65 -15.58
N GLY A 25 19.55 -4.34 -15.85
CA GLY A 25 20.73 -3.75 -16.48
C GLY A 25 21.89 -3.46 -15.52
N PRO A 26 23.08 -3.08 -16.05
CA PRO A 26 24.22 -2.66 -15.23
C PRO A 26 23.95 -1.35 -14.47
N TRP A 27 24.81 -1.02 -13.49
CA TRP A 27 24.75 0.25 -12.75
C TRP A 27 25.16 1.43 -13.65
N THR A 28 24.19 1.95 -14.40
CA THR A 28 24.34 3.18 -15.20
C THR A 28 24.21 4.43 -14.34
N LEU A 29 24.68 5.57 -14.85
CA LEU A 29 24.52 6.87 -14.19
C LEU A 29 23.03 7.16 -13.88
N ASP A 30 22.12 6.83 -14.81
CA ASP A 30 20.66 6.98 -14.64
C ASP A 30 20.14 6.16 -13.45
N ARG A 31 20.59 4.91 -13.31
CA ARG A 31 20.20 4.05 -12.19
C ARG A 31 20.73 4.57 -10.86
N THR A 32 21.98 5.03 -10.83
CA THR A 32 22.63 5.48 -9.59
C THR A 32 22.01 6.76 -9.04
N TRP A 33 21.76 7.79 -9.86
CA TRP A 33 21.17 9.03 -9.34
C TRP A 33 19.74 8.81 -8.84
N ARG A 34 18.92 8.00 -9.55
CA ARG A 34 17.55 7.66 -9.11
C ARG A 34 17.58 6.91 -7.79
N PHE A 35 18.47 5.93 -7.66
CA PHE A 35 18.66 5.20 -6.41
C PHE A 35 19.04 6.14 -5.25
N VAL A 36 20.03 7.02 -5.45
CA VAL A 36 20.48 7.97 -4.42
C VAL A 36 19.35 8.93 -4.04
N VAL A 37 18.70 9.55 -5.02
CA VAL A 37 17.60 10.51 -4.79
C VAL A 37 16.42 9.82 -4.10
N LYS A 38 16.06 8.59 -4.51
CA LYS A 38 15.00 7.82 -3.84
C LYS A 38 15.34 7.58 -2.37
N ASN A 39 16.52 7.03 -2.08
CA ASN A 39 16.92 6.71 -0.71
C ASN A 39 17.06 7.98 0.16
N LEU A 40 17.58 9.07 -0.40
CA LEU A 40 17.68 10.35 0.28
C LEU A 40 16.29 10.89 0.65
N LEU A 41 15.35 10.91 -0.30
CA LEU A 41 13.99 11.38 -0.05
C LEU A 41 13.27 10.50 0.96
N PHE A 42 13.43 9.18 0.88
CA PHE A 42 12.87 8.25 1.85
C PHE A 42 13.41 8.52 3.25
N TRP A 43 14.72 8.74 3.37
CA TRP A 43 15.34 9.04 4.66
C TRP A 43 14.86 10.38 5.22
N VAL A 44 14.73 11.43 4.41
CA VAL A 44 14.20 12.74 4.83
C VAL A 44 12.76 12.63 5.32
N VAL A 45 11.91 11.90 4.59
CA VAL A 45 10.51 11.67 4.99
C VAL A 45 10.46 10.85 6.29
N SER A 46 11.24 9.78 6.39
CA SER A 46 11.37 8.97 7.61
C SER A 46 11.84 9.79 8.80
N PHE A 47 12.81 10.69 8.61
CA PHE A 47 13.31 11.59 9.63
C PHE A 47 12.23 12.57 10.10
N GLY A 48 11.46 13.15 9.16
CA GLY A 48 10.32 14.00 9.49
C GLY A 48 9.27 13.29 10.35
N ILE A 49 8.89 12.06 9.98
CA ILE A 49 7.93 11.25 10.75
C ILE A 49 8.49 10.89 12.13
N ALA A 50 9.78 10.54 12.21
CA ALA A 50 10.43 10.24 13.48
C ALA A 50 10.45 11.46 14.42
N ASN A 51 10.67 12.67 13.91
CA ASN A 51 10.60 13.90 14.69
C ASN A 51 9.18 14.20 15.19
N VAL A 52 8.15 13.98 14.37
CA VAL A 52 6.75 14.13 14.79
C VAL A 52 6.41 13.13 15.90
N PHE A 53 6.87 11.87 15.77
CA PHE A 53 6.68 10.86 16.81
C PHE A 53 7.42 11.23 18.10
N LEU A 54 8.62 11.78 17.99
CA LEU A 54 9.37 12.24 19.16
C LEU A 54 8.68 13.43 19.83
N ALA A 55 8.16 14.40 19.06
CA ALA A 55 7.38 15.53 19.58
C ALA A 55 6.16 15.07 20.39
N TYR A 56 5.56 13.94 20.01
CA TYR A 56 4.45 13.33 20.76
C TYR A 56 4.89 12.81 22.14
N LEU A 57 6.15 12.36 22.30
CA LEU A 57 6.66 11.82 23.56
C LEU A 57 7.21 12.90 24.52
N ILE A 58 7.94 13.89 23.99
CA ILE A 58 8.67 14.89 24.79
C ILE A 58 8.10 16.31 24.73
N SER A 59 6.94 16.50 24.07
CA SER A 59 6.33 17.79 23.71
C SER A 59 7.03 18.52 22.55
N SER A 60 6.24 19.24 21.75
CA SER A 60 6.71 20.03 20.62
C SER A 60 7.64 21.17 21.03
N ASP A 61 7.35 21.83 22.15
CA ASP A 61 8.11 23.00 22.59
C ASP A 61 9.54 22.62 23.01
N THR A 62 9.66 21.49 23.73
CA THR A 62 10.94 20.91 24.13
C THR A 62 11.77 20.49 22.93
N LEU A 63 11.14 19.84 21.94
CA LEU A 63 11.83 19.40 20.73
C LEU A 63 12.38 20.59 19.93
N LEU A 64 11.60 21.67 19.79
CA LEU A 64 12.06 22.90 19.11
C LEU A 64 13.23 23.56 19.86
N GLY A 65 13.20 23.52 21.19
CA GLY A 65 14.34 23.91 22.03
C GLY A 65 15.60 23.13 21.68
N TYR A 66 15.53 21.80 21.67
CA TYR A 66 16.68 20.93 21.35
C TYR A 66 17.20 21.10 19.92
N VAL A 67 16.33 21.41 18.96
CA VAL A 67 16.75 21.72 17.59
C VAL A 67 17.52 23.04 17.53
N ASN A 68 17.10 24.06 18.29
CA ASN A 68 17.77 25.36 18.35
C ASN A 68 19.11 25.31 19.10
N ASP A 69 19.18 24.56 20.21
CA ASP A 69 20.40 24.36 20.99
C ASP A 69 21.45 23.51 20.24
N GLY A 70 21.00 22.78 19.22
CA GLY A 70 21.83 22.02 18.30
C GLY A 70 21.96 20.54 18.68
N PRO A 71 22.12 19.65 17.67
CA PRO A 71 22.07 18.20 17.89
C PRO A 71 23.21 17.65 18.76
N PHE A 72 24.32 18.38 18.87
CA PHE A 72 25.47 17.99 19.69
C PHE A 72 25.29 18.28 21.18
N ALA A 73 24.34 19.15 21.55
CA ALA A 73 24.02 19.44 22.96
C ALA A 73 23.16 18.34 23.59
N HIS A 74 22.37 17.62 22.77
CA HIS A 74 21.39 16.62 23.20
C HIS A 74 21.62 15.27 22.52
N LEU A 75 22.83 14.71 22.71
CA LEU A 75 23.20 13.42 22.12
C LEU A 75 22.33 12.26 22.63
N ASP A 76 21.81 12.38 23.84
CA ASP A 76 20.89 11.44 24.49
C ASP A 76 19.57 11.29 23.73
N VAL A 77 19.08 12.36 23.09
CA VAL A 77 17.86 12.35 22.26
C VAL A 77 18.20 12.15 20.78
N PHE A 78 19.30 12.74 20.31
CA PHE A 78 19.72 12.67 18.90
C PHE A 78 20.09 11.25 18.45
N ILE A 79 20.83 10.49 19.28
CA ILE A 79 21.24 9.13 18.92
C ILE A 79 20.02 8.19 18.77
N PRO A 80 19.08 8.11 19.73
CA PRO A 80 17.84 7.34 19.55
C PRO A 80 17.01 7.81 18.36
N LEU A 81 16.94 9.12 18.09
CA LEU A 81 16.21 9.65 16.94
C LEU A 81 16.80 9.15 15.61
N VAL A 82 18.12 9.22 15.45
CA VAL A 82 18.79 8.74 14.22
C VAL A 82 18.66 7.23 14.10
N LEU A 83 18.78 6.48 15.19
CA LEU A 83 18.63 5.03 15.20
C LEU A 83 17.20 4.62 14.82
N PHE A 84 16.20 5.23 15.43
CA PHE A 84 14.80 5.00 15.12
C PHE A 84 14.47 5.38 13.67
N THR A 85 14.96 6.53 13.20
CA THR A 85 14.84 6.96 11.81
C THR A 85 15.44 5.94 10.86
N SER A 86 16.61 5.39 11.18
CA SER A 86 17.31 4.41 10.34
C SER A 86 16.55 3.09 10.27
N VAL A 87 16.05 2.59 11.40
CA VAL A 87 15.21 1.37 11.43
C VAL A 87 13.92 1.61 10.64
N PHE A 88 13.26 2.74 10.86
CA PHE A 88 12.03 3.09 10.15
C PHE A 88 12.27 3.20 8.63
N PHE A 89 13.36 3.87 8.23
CA PHE A 89 13.79 3.94 6.83
C PHE A 89 14.02 2.54 6.23
N LEU A 90 14.73 1.65 6.92
CA LEU A 90 14.98 0.29 6.43
C LEU A 90 13.69 -0.51 6.25
N VAL A 91 12.74 -0.34 7.16
CA VAL A 91 11.40 -0.94 7.04
C VAL A 91 10.74 -0.48 5.75
N PHE A 92 10.66 0.81 5.45
CA PHE A 92 9.97 1.29 4.24
C PHE A 92 10.75 1.12 2.94
N ALA A 93 12.08 1.22 2.99
CA ALA A 93 12.93 1.08 1.81
C ALA A 93 13.05 -0.37 1.35
N ARG A 94 13.11 -1.33 2.29
CA ARG A 94 13.44 -2.73 2.00
C ARG A 94 12.39 -3.74 2.46
N PHE A 95 11.98 -3.67 3.72
CA PHE A 95 11.14 -4.71 4.33
C PHE A 95 9.66 -4.60 3.93
N ARG A 96 9.20 -3.38 3.66
CA ARG A 96 7.88 -2.98 3.17
C ARG A 96 6.73 -3.69 3.88
N GLU A 97 5.79 -4.26 3.12
CA GLU A 97 4.63 -5.01 3.61
C GLU A 97 4.98 -6.24 4.45
N GLN A 98 6.19 -6.80 4.34
CA GLN A 98 6.62 -7.93 5.18
C GLN A 98 6.69 -7.53 6.66
N ALA A 99 6.91 -6.25 6.96
CA ALA A 99 6.84 -5.74 8.33
C ALA A 99 5.45 -5.97 8.93
N CYS A 100 4.40 -5.70 8.14
CA CYS A 100 3.01 -5.79 8.57
C CYS A 100 2.55 -7.24 8.71
N VAL A 101 3.03 -8.14 7.84
CA VAL A 101 2.62 -9.55 7.84
C VAL A 101 3.38 -10.39 8.87
N ILE A 102 4.69 -10.16 9.03
CA ILE A 102 5.57 -11.04 9.81
C ILE A 102 5.89 -10.46 11.19
N VAL A 103 6.28 -9.18 11.25
CA VAL A 103 6.86 -8.58 12.47
C VAL A 103 5.80 -7.89 13.32
N CYS A 104 4.86 -7.21 12.67
CA CYS A 104 3.86 -6.40 13.34
C CYS A 104 2.80 -7.31 13.97
N PRO A 105 2.65 -7.35 15.30
CA PRO A 105 1.62 -8.16 15.92
C PRO A 105 0.22 -7.64 15.59
N TYR A 106 0.09 -6.38 15.17
CA TYR A 106 -1.16 -5.73 14.83
C TYR A 106 -1.94 -6.46 13.73
N GLY A 107 -1.27 -6.98 12.70
CA GLY A 107 -1.92 -7.73 11.63
C GLY A 107 -2.66 -8.97 12.17
N ARG A 108 -2.09 -9.63 13.18
CA ARG A 108 -2.71 -10.79 13.84
C ARG A 108 -3.76 -10.38 14.86
N PHE A 109 -3.59 -9.24 15.54
CA PHE A 109 -4.60 -8.71 16.45
C PHE A 109 -5.84 -8.21 15.71
N MET A 110 -5.70 -7.72 14.47
CA MET A 110 -6.82 -7.25 13.66
C MET A 110 -7.89 -8.32 13.47
N SER A 111 -7.54 -9.61 13.32
CA SER A 111 -8.55 -10.67 13.19
C SER A 111 -9.41 -10.87 14.44
N ALA A 112 -8.94 -10.43 15.61
CA ALA A 112 -9.71 -10.45 16.85
C ALA A 112 -10.57 -9.19 17.06
N LEU A 113 -10.33 -8.14 16.26
CA LEU A 113 -11.04 -6.86 16.34
C LEU A 113 -12.15 -6.73 15.28
N VAL A 114 -12.32 -7.72 14.41
CA VAL A 114 -13.37 -7.76 13.39
C VAL A 114 -14.55 -8.57 13.90
N ASP A 115 -15.74 -7.98 13.83
CA ASP A 115 -17.02 -8.61 14.13
C ASP A 115 -17.99 -8.51 12.94
N GLU A 116 -19.22 -8.99 13.10
CA GLU A 116 -20.26 -8.95 12.07
C GLU A 116 -20.73 -7.52 11.72
N ASN A 117 -20.46 -6.54 12.58
CA ASN A 117 -20.82 -5.14 12.38
C ASN A 117 -19.68 -4.30 11.78
N THR A 118 -18.50 -4.90 11.62
CA THR A 118 -17.32 -4.21 11.14
C THR A 118 -17.42 -3.97 9.64
N ILE A 119 -17.37 -2.71 9.24
CA ILE A 119 -17.36 -2.33 7.83
C ILE A 119 -16.01 -2.72 7.24
N ALA A 120 -16.00 -3.79 6.44
CA ALA A 120 -14.82 -4.28 5.73
C ALA A 120 -15.07 -4.30 4.22
N VAL A 121 -14.07 -3.86 3.45
CA VAL A 121 -14.09 -4.03 2.00
C VAL A 121 -13.75 -5.48 1.69
N THR A 122 -14.75 -6.26 1.31
CA THR A 122 -14.61 -7.68 1.00
C THR A 122 -15.33 -8.03 -0.30
N TYR A 123 -15.01 -9.19 -0.86
CA TYR A 123 -15.71 -9.72 -2.02
C TYR A 123 -17.14 -10.10 -1.64
N ASP A 124 -18.11 -9.59 -2.40
CA ASP A 124 -19.52 -9.95 -2.24
C ASP A 124 -19.83 -11.21 -3.06
N PHE A 125 -20.03 -12.33 -2.36
CA PHE A 125 -20.35 -13.62 -2.97
C PHE A 125 -21.73 -13.64 -3.63
N THR A 126 -22.69 -12.86 -3.12
CA THR A 126 -24.07 -12.84 -3.66
C THR A 126 -24.14 -12.07 -4.98
N ARG A 127 -23.34 -11.00 -5.10
CA ARG A 127 -23.21 -10.20 -6.32
C ARG A 127 -22.24 -10.81 -7.33
N GLY A 128 -21.14 -11.40 -6.86
CA GLY A 128 -20.03 -11.83 -7.70
C GLY A 128 -20.17 -13.24 -8.29
N GLU A 129 -20.88 -14.16 -7.62
CA GLU A 129 -21.04 -15.55 -8.07
C GLU A 129 -22.35 -15.77 -8.85
N GLN A 130 -22.42 -16.69 -9.82
CA GLN A 130 -21.37 -17.57 -10.35
C GLN A 130 -20.43 -16.82 -11.31
N ARG A 131 -19.11 -16.97 -11.14
CA ARG A 131 -18.11 -16.33 -11.99
C ARG A 131 -18.17 -16.80 -13.44
N SER A 132 -18.01 -15.88 -14.37
CA SER A 132 -17.80 -16.19 -15.78
C SER A 132 -17.06 -15.09 -16.52
N LYS A 133 -16.34 -15.43 -17.59
CA LYS A 133 -15.69 -14.43 -18.44
C LYS A 133 -16.72 -13.49 -19.06
N TRP A 134 -16.32 -12.24 -19.27
CA TRP A 134 -17.16 -11.24 -19.95
C TRP A 134 -17.51 -11.68 -21.38
N THR A 135 -18.79 -11.63 -21.75
CA THR A 135 -19.27 -12.02 -23.08
C THR A 135 -19.75 -10.81 -23.89
N LYS A 136 -19.90 -10.99 -25.21
CA LYS A 136 -20.48 -9.94 -26.08
C LYS A 136 -21.92 -9.59 -25.68
N ALA A 137 -22.72 -10.59 -25.32
CA ALA A 137 -24.10 -10.40 -24.86
C ALA A 137 -24.18 -9.51 -23.61
N ASP A 138 -23.21 -9.63 -22.69
CA ASP A 138 -23.12 -8.76 -21.50
C ASP A 138 -22.81 -7.30 -21.87
N THR A 139 -22.01 -7.10 -22.92
CA THR A 139 -21.70 -5.76 -23.44
C THR A 139 -22.93 -5.09 -24.01
N ASP A 140 -23.73 -5.85 -24.78
CA ASP A 140 -24.97 -5.35 -25.37
C ASP A 140 -26.00 -5.05 -24.27
N ALA A 141 -26.14 -5.94 -23.28
CA ALA A 141 -26.97 -5.72 -22.11
C ALA A 141 -26.57 -4.46 -21.32
N LYS A 142 -25.27 -4.24 -21.11
CA LYS A 142 -24.75 -3.05 -20.40
C LYS A 142 -25.04 -1.76 -21.15
N ARG A 143 -24.98 -1.77 -22.49
CA ARG A 143 -25.33 -0.61 -23.33
C ARG A 143 -26.83 -0.28 -23.27
N THR A 144 -27.68 -1.29 -23.17
CA THR A 144 -29.14 -1.10 -23.07
C THR A 144 -29.60 -0.75 -21.66
N ALA A 145 -28.77 -1.02 -20.64
CA ALA A 145 -29.04 -0.64 -19.26
C ALA A 145 -28.83 0.87 -19.08
N ALA A 146 -29.89 1.65 -19.27
CA ALA A 146 -29.90 3.11 -19.14
C ALA A 146 -29.83 3.58 -17.66
N GLY A 147 -28.72 3.28 -16.98
CA GLY A 147 -28.44 3.73 -15.61
C GLY A 147 -29.19 3.01 -14.49
N GLY A 148 -29.88 1.90 -14.80
CA GLY A 148 -30.48 1.00 -13.80
C GLY A 148 -29.54 -0.12 -13.35
N THR A 149 -30.02 -0.99 -12.46
CA THR A 149 -29.29 -2.20 -12.03
C THR A 149 -28.96 -3.07 -13.24
N PHE A 150 -27.66 -3.16 -13.57
CA PHE A 150 -27.16 -4.02 -14.64
C PHE A 150 -27.18 -5.48 -14.16
N THR A 151 -27.75 -6.35 -14.98
CA THR A 151 -27.66 -7.80 -14.80
C THR A 151 -27.05 -8.38 -16.06
N ARG A 152 -26.08 -9.29 -15.89
CA ARG A 152 -25.42 -9.95 -17.02
C ARG A 152 -26.42 -10.76 -17.84
N ALA A 153 -26.27 -10.73 -19.16
CA ALA A 153 -27.14 -11.46 -20.10
C ALA A 153 -27.05 -12.97 -19.88
N SER A 154 -25.90 -13.44 -19.38
CA SER A 154 -25.65 -14.83 -19.05
C SER A 154 -26.26 -15.30 -17.72
N GLY A 155 -26.84 -14.40 -16.90
CA GLY A 155 -27.30 -14.73 -15.55
C GLY A 155 -26.17 -15.03 -14.56
N HIS A 156 -24.93 -14.68 -14.90
CA HIS A 156 -23.75 -14.83 -14.03
C HIS A 156 -23.54 -13.58 -13.17
N GLY A 157 -22.76 -13.72 -12.11
CA GLY A 157 -22.42 -12.60 -11.24
C GLY A 157 -21.46 -11.60 -11.90
N ASP A 158 -21.27 -10.45 -11.24
CA ASP A 158 -20.49 -9.33 -11.78
C ASP A 158 -18.99 -9.67 -11.93
N CYS A 159 -18.48 -10.64 -11.17
CA CYS A 159 -17.08 -11.03 -11.21
C CYS A 159 -16.74 -11.75 -12.54
N VAL A 160 -15.80 -11.17 -13.30
CA VAL A 160 -15.38 -11.68 -14.62
C VAL A 160 -14.17 -12.63 -14.60
N ASP A 161 -13.73 -13.04 -13.41
CA ASP A 161 -12.58 -13.93 -13.21
C ASP A 161 -11.26 -13.41 -13.86
N CYS A 162 -11.00 -12.10 -13.76
CA CYS A 162 -9.84 -11.45 -14.38
C CYS A 162 -8.56 -11.46 -13.52
N TYR A 163 -8.64 -11.85 -12.24
CA TYR A 163 -7.53 -11.85 -11.28
C TYR A 163 -6.83 -10.49 -11.06
N GLN A 164 -7.44 -9.37 -11.48
CA GLN A 164 -6.87 -8.04 -11.24
C GLN A 164 -6.76 -7.71 -9.76
N CYS A 165 -7.76 -8.10 -8.95
CA CYS A 165 -7.74 -7.94 -7.50
C CYS A 165 -6.52 -8.59 -6.83
N VAL A 166 -6.07 -9.76 -7.32
CA VAL A 166 -4.86 -10.45 -6.84
C VAL A 166 -3.60 -9.72 -7.31
N THR A 167 -3.61 -9.26 -8.57
CA THR A 167 -2.45 -8.62 -9.21
C THR A 167 -2.08 -7.29 -8.57
N VAL A 168 -3.08 -6.50 -8.18
CA VAL A 168 -2.86 -5.19 -7.52
C VAL A 168 -2.62 -5.31 -6.02
N CYS A 169 -2.94 -6.47 -5.42
CA CYS A 169 -2.77 -6.68 -4.00
C CYS A 169 -1.28 -6.70 -3.63
N PRO A 170 -0.80 -5.85 -2.69
CA PRO A 170 0.61 -5.83 -2.30
C PRO A 170 1.06 -7.15 -1.63
N THR A 171 0.13 -7.89 -1.01
CA THR A 171 0.40 -9.17 -0.37
C THR A 171 -0.03 -10.38 -1.22
N GLY A 172 -0.58 -10.15 -2.42
CA GLY A 172 -0.97 -11.21 -3.35
C GLY A 172 -2.14 -12.07 -2.90
N ILE A 173 -2.96 -11.58 -1.96
CA ILE A 173 -4.14 -12.32 -1.49
C ILE A 173 -5.25 -12.35 -2.55
N ASP A 174 -6.08 -13.39 -2.49
CA ASP A 174 -7.27 -13.50 -3.33
C ASP A 174 -8.50 -13.20 -2.49
N ILE A 175 -9.01 -11.97 -2.65
CA ILE A 175 -10.17 -11.45 -1.91
C ILE A 175 -11.42 -12.33 -2.06
N ARG A 176 -11.48 -13.18 -3.10
CA ARG A 176 -12.59 -14.10 -3.35
C ARG A 176 -12.59 -15.29 -2.39
N ASN A 177 -11.52 -15.50 -1.64
CA ASN A 177 -11.43 -16.48 -0.55
C ASN A 177 -11.82 -15.86 0.81
N GLY A 178 -12.33 -14.63 0.81
CA GLY A 178 -12.71 -13.90 2.03
C GLY A 178 -11.55 -13.09 2.62
N ILE A 179 -11.71 -12.69 3.88
CA ILE A 179 -10.71 -11.88 4.58
C ILE A 179 -9.56 -12.79 5.03
N GLN A 180 -8.36 -12.46 4.56
CA GLN A 180 -7.12 -13.17 4.88
C GLN A 180 -6.28 -12.35 5.86
N LEU A 181 -5.44 -13.01 6.66
CA LEU A 181 -4.59 -12.38 7.69
C LEU A 181 -3.53 -11.44 7.10
N GLU A 182 -3.16 -11.67 5.84
CA GLU A 182 -2.19 -10.87 5.10
C GLU A 182 -2.84 -9.61 4.49
N CYS A 183 -4.15 -9.40 4.66
CA CYS A 183 -4.81 -8.19 4.21
C CYS A 183 -4.33 -6.97 5.01
N VAL A 184 -3.85 -5.94 4.30
CA VAL A 184 -3.39 -4.67 4.89
C VAL A 184 -4.42 -3.54 4.77
N ASN A 185 -5.66 -3.86 4.39
CA ASN A 185 -6.79 -2.91 4.24
C ASN A 185 -6.46 -1.67 3.37
N CYS A 186 -5.74 -1.89 2.27
CA CYS A 186 -5.29 -0.84 1.34
C CYS A 186 -6.32 -0.42 0.28
N THR A 187 -7.42 -1.18 0.13
CA THR A 187 -8.49 -0.95 -0.86
C THR A 187 -8.08 -0.91 -2.34
N ALA A 188 -6.82 -1.21 -2.70
CA ALA A 188 -6.39 -1.25 -4.10
C ALA A 188 -7.19 -2.27 -4.95
N CYS A 189 -7.70 -3.33 -4.33
CA CYS A 189 -8.49 -4.35 -4.99
C CYS A 189 -9.85 -3.86 -5.49
N ILE A 190 -10.54 -2.97 -4.75
CA ILE A 190 -11.83 -2.42 -5.19
C ILE A 190 -11.63 -1.42 -6.33
N ASP A 191 -10.61 -0.56 -6.25
CA ASP A 191 -10.28 0.38 -7.33
C ASP A 191 -10.00 -0.37 -8.66
N ALA A 192 -9.27 -1.49 -8.59
CA ALA A 192 -9.02 -2.33 -9.75
C ALA A 192 -10.29 -3.02 -10.26
N CYS A 193 -11.13 -3.51 -9.35
CA CYS A 193 -12.43 -4.11 -9.69
C CYS A 193 -13.36 -3.11 -10.40
N ASP A 194 -13.45 -1.87 -9.94
CA ASP A 194 -14.28 -0.81 -10.54
C ASP A 194 -13.79 -0.39 -11.92
N THR A 195 -12.50 -0.56 -12.22
CA THR A 195 -12.00 -0.32 -13.59
C THR A 195 -12.39 -1.42 -14.58
N VAL A 196 -12.75 -2.61 -14.07
CA VAL A 196 -13.09 -3.78 -14.89
C VAL A 196 -14.61 -3.91 -15.05
N MET A 197 -15.37 -3.72 -13.96
CA MET A 197 -16.83 -3.93 -13.89
C MET A 197 -17.61 -2.66 -14.18
#